data_AF-A0ABD6XBR9-F1
#
_entry.id   AF-A0ABD6XBR9-F1
#
_cell.length_a   1.000
_cell.length_b   1.000
_cell.length_c   1.000
_cell.angle_alpha   90.00
_cell.angle_beta   90.00
_cell.angle_gamma   90.00
#
_symmetry.space_group_name_H-M   'P 1'
#
loop_
_entity.id
_entity.type
_entity.pdbx_description
1 polymer ?
#
loop_
_entity_poly.entity_id
_entity_poly.type
_entity_poly.pdbx_seq_one_letter_code
_entity_poly.pdbx_strand_id
1 'polypeptide(L)'
;MLLPLLMTLFGLIALFEGIFLLTHIHKPFLVFDPTKSKYLAPQLKNWGIVMTVVGILSIISGWTNNTGFLVIMVIIGCVSETLMAFAITADFRINHRK
;
A
#
# COMPACT_ATOMS: atom_id res chain seq x y z
N MET A 1 26.17 -2.02 1.24
CA MET A 1 25.22 -0.99 1.70
C MET A 1 24.09 -0.70 0.69
N LEU A 2 24.12 -1.25 -0.53
CA LEU A 2 23.07 -1.03 -1.54
C LEU A 2 21.70 -1.64 -1.15
N LEU A 3 21.70 -2.87 -0.64
CA LEU A 3 20.49 -3.62 -0.23
C LEU A 3 19.65 -2.87 0.85
N PRO A 4 20.23 -2.42 1.98
CA PRO A 4 19.53 -1.61 2.97
C PRO A 4 18.88 -0.36 2.37
N LEU A 5 19.59 0.31 1.46
CA LEU A 5 19.21 1.58 0.86
C LEU A 5 18.02 1.40 -0.10
N LEU A 6 18.07 0.36 -0.93
CA LEU A 6 16.92 -0.07 -1.75
C LEU A 6 15.72 -0.45 -0.89
N MET A 7 15.94 -1.14 0.24
CA MET A 7 14.87 -1.55 1.14
C MET A 7 14.23 -0.34 1.85
N THR A 8 15.04 0.65 2.21
CA THR A 8 14.52 1.90 2.78
C THR A 8 13.70 2.67 1.76
N LEU A 9 14.18 2.74 0.51
CA LEU A 9 13.45 3.38 -0.59
C LEU A 9 12.14 2.66 -0.88
N PHE A 10 12.14 1.33 -0.93
CA PHE A 10 10.93 0.52 -1.05
C PHE A 10 9.94 0.81 0.09
N GLY A 11 10.40 0.79 1.33
CA GLY A 11 9.57 1.09 2.48
C GLY A 11 9.02 2.52 2.46
N LEU A 12 9.80 3.51 2.02
CA LEU A 12 9.36 4.90 1.82
C LEU A 12 8.25 5.02 0.77
N ILE A 13 8.36 4.30 -0.35
CA ILE A 13 7.32 4.28 -1.39
C ILE A 13 6.04 3.67 -0.83
N ALA A 14 6.10 2.50 -0.20
CA ALA A 14 4.94 1.84 0.39
C ALA A 14 4.27 2.71 1.49
N LEU A 15 5.08 3.43 2.27
CA LEU A 15 4.60 4.34 3.31
C LEU A 15 3.94 5.58 2.69
N PHE A 16 4.51 6.13 1.62
CA PHE A 16 3.89 7.20 0.85
C PHE A 16 2.55 6.76 0.26
N GLU A 17 2.47 5.57 -0.34
CA GLU A 17 1.20 5.03 -0.85
C GLU A 17 0.16 4.84 0.26
N GLY A 18 0.55 4.26 1.39
CA GLY A 18 -0.34 4.08 2.54
C GLY A 18 -0.92 5.39 3.07
N ILE A 19 -0.07 6.40 3.27
CA ILE A 19 -0.50 7.74 3.69
C ILE A 19 -1.35 8.40 2.62
N PHE A 20 -0.98 8.26 1.34
CA PHE A 20 -1.71 8.83 0.22
C PHE A 20 -3.14 8.30 0.17
N LEU A 21 -3.33 6.98 0.30
CA LEU A 21 -4.63 6.33 0.37
C LEU A 21 -5.45 6.81 1.57
N LEU A 22 -4.83 6.92 2.75
CA LEU A 22 -5.48 7.40 3.97
C LEU A 22 -5.92 8.87 3.87
N THR A 23 -5.11 9.71 3.23
CA THR A 23 -5.39 11.13 3.05
C THR A 23 -6.51 11.36 2.03
N HIS A 24 -6.60 10.51 1.00
CA HIS A 24 -7.59 10.61 -0.07
C HIS A 24 -8.87 9.80 0.18
N ILE A 25 -9.14 9.34 1.41
CA ILE A 25 -10.41 8.66 1.74
C ILE A 25 -11.62 9.58 1.50
N HIS A 26 -11.48 10.88 1.78
CA HIS A 26 -12.58 11.85 1.77
C HIS A 26 -12.49 12.86 0.63
N LYS A 27 -11.56 12.69 -0.31
CA LYS A 27 -11.42 13.54 -1.49
C LYS A 27 -11.37 12.66 -2.75
N PRO A 28 -12.05 13.05 -3.83
CA PRO A 28 -11.87 12.37 -5.12
C PRO A 28 -10.40 12.42 -5.53
N PHE A 29 -9.86 11.28 -5.94
CA PHE A 29 -8.49 11.18 -6.45
C PHE A 29 -8.49 10.46 -7.80
N LEU A 30 -7.85 11.07 -8.80
CA LEU A 30 -7.72 10.55 -10.16
C LEU A 30 -9.07 10.14 -10.81
N VAL A 31 -9.40 8.84 -10.80
CA VAL A 31 -10.62 8.24 -11.37
C VAL A 31 -11.52 7.66 -10.27
N PHE A 32 -11.04 7.67 -9.03
CA PHE A 32 -11.69 7.08 -7.87
C PHE A 32 -12.41 8.17 -7.08
N ASP A 33 -13.73 8.07 -7.04
CA ASP A 33 -14.57 8.95 -6.25
C ASP A 33 -15.12 8.18 -5.03
N PRO A 34 -14.37 8.15 -3.89
CA PRO A 34 -14.78 7.41 -2.70
C PRO A 34 -16.06 7.97 -2.08
N THR A 35 -16.52 9.15 -2.51
CA THR A 35 -17.80 9.75 -2.07
C THR A 35 -19.02 9.15 -2.78
N LYS A 36 -18.84 8.51 -3.95
CA LYS A 36 -19.93 7.88 -4.72
C LYS A 36 -20.14 6.40 -4.41
N SER A 37 -19.25 5.77 -3.64
CA SER A 37 -19.31 4.33 -3.38
C SER A 37 -19.13 4.00 -1.90
N LYS A 38 -20.00 3.14 -1.37
CA LYS A 38 -19.92 2.66 0.03
C LYS A 38 -18.77 1.67 0.27
N TYR A 39 -18.17 1.13 -0.78
CA TYR A 39 -17.19 0.04 -0.70
C TYR A 39 -15.74 0.50 -0.89
N LEU A 40 -15.50 1.55 -1.67
CA LEU A 40 -14.16 2.06 -1.94
C LEU A 40 -13.55 2.76 -0.71
N ALA A 41 -14.32 3.58 0.01
CA ALA A 41 -13.82 4.27 1.21
C ALA A 41 -13.27 3.34 2.32
N PRO A 42 -13.98 2.27 2.74
CA PRO A 42 -13.43 1.32 3.72
C PRO A 42 -12.26 0.49 3.17
N GLN A 43 -12.23 0.20 1.86
CA GLN A 43 -11.10 -0.49 1.24
C GLN A 43 -9.84 0.39 1.23
N LEU A 44 -9.94 1.67 0.82
CA LEU A 44 -8.81 2.61 0.88
C LEU A 44 -8.28 2.76 2.30
N LYS A 45 -9.17 2.82 3.30
CA LYS A 45 -8.78 2.89 4.71
C LYS A 45 -8.02 1.63 5.16
N ASN A 46 -8.57 0.45 4.91
CA ASN A 46 -7.97 -0.81 5.35
C ASN A 46 -6.61 -1.02 4.66
N TRP A 47 -6.54 -0.85 3.35
CA TRP A 47 -5.29 -0.99 2.60
C TRP A 47 -4.29 0.10 2.96
N GLY A 48 -4.72 1.35 3.11
CA GLY A 48 -3.84 2.44 3.54
C GLY A 48 -3.16 2.18 4.89
N ILE A 49 -3.89 1.62 5.87
CA ILE A 49 -3.32 1.19 7.17
C ILE A 49 -2.30 0.06 6.96
N VAL A 50 -2.66 -0.98 6.20
CA VAL A 50 -1.78 -2.12 5.94
C VAL A 50 -0.48 -1.67 5.28
N MET A 51 -0.55 -0.83 4.24
CA MET A 51 0.63 -0.34 3.53
C MET A 51 1.51 0.57 4.40
N THR A 52 0.91 1.38 5.26
CA THR A 52 1.66 2.20 6.22
C THR A 52 2.46 1.31 7.19
N VAL A 53 1.84 0.26 7.74
CA VAL A 53 2.51 -0.68 8.64
C VAL A 53 3.62 -1.45 7.91
N VAL A 54 3.34 -1.95 6.71
CA VAL A 54 4.32 -2.68 5.88
C VAL A 54 5.50 -1.78 5.50
N GLY A 55 5.26 -0.51 5.16
CA GLY A 55 6.31 0.46 4.86
C GLY A 55 7.24 0.72 6.04
N ILE A 56 6.69 0.91 7.24
CA ILE A 56 7.47 1.09 8.47
C ILE A 56 8.31 -0.16 8.78
N LEU A 57 7.69 -1.35 8.73
CA LEU A 57 8.40 -2.61 8.98
C LEU A 57 9.49 -2.88 7.94
N SER A 58 9.24 -2.50 6.69
CA SER A 58 10.20 -2.64 5.59
C SER A 58 11.44 -1.77 5.82
N ILE A 59 11.25 -0.51 6.25
CA ILE A 59 12.34 0.39 6.64
C ILE A 59 13.16 -0.24 7.78
N ILE A 60 12.51 -0.71 8.85
CA ILE A 60 13.19 -1.34 9.99
C ILE A 60 13.99 -2.58 9.54
N SER A 61 13.43 -3.39 8.63
CA SER A 61 14.09 -4.59 8.11
C SER A 61 15.40 -4.29 7.41
N GLY A 62 15.49 -3.17 6.68
CA GLY A 62 16.70 -2.74 5.96
C GLY A 62 17.90 -2.54 6.89
N TRP A 63 17.66 -2.19 8.16
CA TRP A 63 18.71 -1.90 9.15
C TRP A 63 19.02 -3.07 10.10
N THR A 64 18.26 -4.17 10.04
CA THR A 64 18.36 -5.28 11.01
C THR A 64 19.54 -6.23 10.71
N ASN A 65 20.33 -6.00 9.64
CA ASN A 65 21.42 -6.89 9.17
C ASN A 65 21.03 -8.37 8.99
N ASN A 66 19.73 -8.67 8.94
CA ASN A 66 19.20 -10.01 8.78
C ASN A 66 18.60 -10.17 7.37
N THR A 67 19.33 -10.89 6.50
CA THR A 67 18.92 -11.11 5.11
C THR A 67 17.60 -11.88 5.01
N GLY A 68 17.34 -12.84 5.90
CA GLY A 68 16.08 -13.59 5.89
C GLY A 68 14.88 -12.70 6.18
N PHE A 69 15.01 -11.81 7.17
CA PHE A 69 13.97 -10.84 7.51
C PHE A 69 13.69 -9.85 6.37
N LEU A 70 14.75 -9.41 5.68
CA LEU A 70 14.64 -8.54 4.51
C LEU A 70 13.84 -9.21 3.39
N VAL A 71 14.18 -10.45 3.03
CA VAL A 71 13.50 -11.18 1.95
C VAL A 71 12.02 -11.40 2.28
N ILE A 72 11.71 -11.78 3.52
CA ILE A 72 10.32 -11.97 3.97
C ILE A 72 9.53 -10.66 3.83
N MET A 73 10.10 -9.54 4.27
CA MET A 73 9.43 -8.24 4.18
C MET A 73 9.21 -7.78 2.74
N VAL A 74 10.16 -8.02 1.83
CA VAL A 74 9.96 -7.74 0.40
C VAL A 74 8.81 -8.56 -0.17
N ILE A 75 8.74 -9.87 0.13
CA ILE A 75 7.66 -10.73 -0.35
C ILE A 75 6.30 -10.23 0.16
N ILE A 76 6.20 -9.94 1.46
CA ILE A 76 4.97 -9.41 2.06
C ILE A 76 4.58 -8.08 1.41
N GLY A 77 5.56 -7.20 1.17
CA GLY A 77 5.37 -5.92 0.51
C GLY A 77 4.80 -6.06 -0.90
N CYS A 78 5.45 -6.83 -1.77
CA CYS A 78 4.99 -7.05 -3.14
C CYS A 78 3.60 -7.72 -3.20
N VAL A 79 3.34 -8.69 -2.32
CA VAL A 79 2.02 -9.35 -2.25
C VAL A 79 0.96 -8.35 -1.81
N SER A 80 1.25 -7.51 -0.81
CA SER A 80 0.30 -6.50 -0.32
C SER A 80 -0.01 -5.44 -1.37
N GLU A 81 0.99 -4.94 -2.10
CA GLU A 81 0.81 -4.00 -3.23
C GLU A 81 -0.08 -4.60 -4.31
N THR A 82 0.20 -5.84 -4.70
CA THR A 82 -0.58 -6.53 -5.74
C THR A 82 -2.03 -6.72 -5.32
N LEU A 83 -2.27 -7.14 -4.07
CA LEU A 83 -3.62 -7.34 -3.54
C LEU A 83 -4.39 -6.01 -3.41
N MET A 84 -3.72 -4.95 -2.97
CA MET A 84 -4.29 -3.61 -2.93
C MET A 84 -4.72 -3.15 -4.32
N ALA A 85 -3.82 -3.22 -5.30
CA ALA A 85 -4.10 -2.83 -6.68
C ALA A 85 -5.27 -3.64 -7.27
N PHE A 86 -5.32 -4.94 -7.00
CA PHE A 86 -6.42 -5.80 -7.42
C PHE A 86 -7.74 -5.42 -6.76
N ALA A 87 -7.75 -5.18 -5.45
CA ALA A 87 -8.95 -4.81 -4.70
C ALA A 87 -9.56 -3.50 -5.20
N ILE A 88 -8.72 -2.47 -5.37
CA ILE A 88 -9.14 -1.15 -5.87
C ILE A 88 -9.66 -1.26 -7.31
N THR A 89 -8.99 -2.02 -8.17
CA THR A 89 -9.41 -2.22 -9.57
C THR A 89 -10.72 -3.03 -9.69
N ALA A 90 -10.89 -4.05 -8.84
CA ALA A 90 -12.10 -4.86 -8.80
C ALA A 90 -13.32 -4.02 -8.39
N ASP A 91 -13.19 -3.18 -7.36
CA ASP A 91 -14.24 -2.27 -6.92
C ASP A 91 -14.63 -1.28 -8.02
N PHE A 92 -13.63 -0.69 -8.69
CA PHE A 92 -13.83 0.20 -9.84
C PHE A 92 -14.63 -0.46 -10.97
N ARG A 93 -14.25 -1.68 -11.36
CA ARG A 93 -14.92 -2.43 -12.43
C ARG A 93 -16.36 -2.76 -12.10
N ILE A 94 -16.66 -3.09 -10.85
CA ILE A 94 -18.03 -3.38 -10.40
C ILE A 94 -18.89 -2.11 -10.46
N ASN A 95 -18.34 -0.98 -10.03
CA ASN A 95 -19.11 0.26 -9.91
C ASN A 95 -19.29 1.02 -11.25
N HIS A 96 -18.37 0.86 -12.22
CA HIS A 96 -18.46 1.44 -13.57
C HIS A 96 -19.16 0.53 -14.61
N ARG A 97 -19.64 -0.66 -14.22
CA ARG A 97 -20.43 -1.55 -15.10
C ARG A 97 -21.93 -1.22 -15.15
N LYS A 98 -22.36 -0.09 -14.57
CA LYS A 98 -23.72 0.44 -14.70
C LYS A 98 -23.79 1.54 -15.74
#